data_AF-A0A6J7QYK7-F1
#
_entry.id   AF-A0A6J7QYK7-F1
#
_cell.length_a   1.000
_cell.length_b   1.000
_cell.length_c   1.000
_cell.angle_alpha   90.00
_cell.angle_beta   90.00
_cell.angle_gamma   90.00
#
_symmetry.space_group_name_H-M   'P 1'
#
loop_
_entity.id
_entity.type
_entity.pdbx_description
1 polymer ?
#
loop_
_entity_poly.entity_id
_entity_poly.type
_entity_poly.pdbx_seq_one_letter_code
_entity_poly.pdbx_strand_id
1 'polypeptide(L)'
;METNMETISSTIHALALSIDADGFGDDSLDLLVMAHAARDLGISEILVQVMIDDLEPEVARERAFAMVARLMASVSDLDSVVVDRTERTLAVAC
;
A
#
# COMPACT_ATOMS: atom_id res chain seq x y z
N MET A 1 -5.98 -2.57 -17.69
CA MET A 1 -6.39 -2.72 -16.27
C MET A 1 -5.70 -1.63 -15.47
N GLU A 2 -6.11 -0.37 -15.64
CA GLU A 2 -5.46 0.80 -15.00
C GLU A 2 -6.14 1.24 -13.69
N THR A 3 -7.24 0.60 -13.30
CA THR A 3 -8.14 1.06 -12.22
C THR A 3 -7.67 0.72 -10.80
N ASN A 4 -6.54 0.02 -10.64
CA ASN A 4 -6.16 -0.54 -9.33
C ASN A 4 -5.33 0.43 -8.48
N MET A 5 -4.43 1.21 -9.07
CA MET A 5 -3.44 1.98 -8.31
C MET A 5 -4.04 3.25 -7.65
N GLU A 6 -4.88 3.99 -8.39
CA GLU A 6 -5.57 5.17 -7.83
C GLU A 6 -6.51 4.78 -6.70
N THR A 7 -7.20 3.65 -6.83
CA THR A 7 -8.06 3.08 -5.80
C THR A 7 -7.25 2.75 -4.55
N ILE A 8 -6.14 2.02 -4.69
CA ILE A 8 -5.23 1.68 -3.58
C ILE A 8 -4.68 2.93 -2.88
N SER A 9 -4.26 3.95 -3.65
CA SER A 9 -3.74 5.20 -3.08
C SER A 9 -4.82 5.94 -2.26
N SER A 10 -6.05 6.02 -2.79
CA SER A 10 -7.17 6.63 -2.06
C SER A 10 -7.52 5.87 -0.78
N THR A 11 -7.46 4.53 -0.81
CA THR A 11 -7.71 3.67 0.35
C THR A 11 -6.63 3.86 1.42
N ILE A 12 -5.35 3.89 1.04
CA ILE A 12 -4.24 4.16 1.98
C ILE A 12 -4.43 5.52 2.66
N HIS A 13 -4.83 6.54 1.92
CA HIS A 13 -5.04 7.89 2.48
C HIS A 13 -6.25 7.94 3.42
N ALA A 14 -7.35 7.28 3.06
CA ALA A 14 -8.53 7.17 3.93
C ALA A 14 -8.19 6.42 5.24
N LEU A 15 -7.44 5.33 5.14
CA LEU A 15 -7.00 4.54 6.29
C LEU A 15 -6.08 5.34 7.22
N ALA A 16 -5.14 6.10 6.65
CA ALA A 16 -4.24 6.93 7.44
C ALA A 16 -5.00 8.00 8.24
N LEU A 17 -6.01 8.63 7.64
CA LEU A 17 -6.86 9.61 8.31
C LEU A 17 -7.67 8.98 9.46
N SER A 18 -8.16 7.76 9.27
CA SER A 18 -8.96 7.06 10.27
C SER A 18 -8.11 6.55 11.44
N ILE A 19 -6.93 5.98 11.14
CA ILE A 19 -5.93 5.60 12.15
C ILE A 19 -5.51 6.83 12.98
N ASP A 20 -5.28 7.98 12.35
CA ASP A 20 -4.92 9.22 13.06
C ASP A 20 -6.05 9.75 13.96
N ALA A 21 -7.32 9.47 13.62
CA ALA A 21 -8.48 9.96 14.36
C ALA A 21 -8.89 9.04 15.52
N ASP A 22 -9.00 7.74 15.24
CA ASP A 22 -9.65 6.76 16.12
C ASP A 22 -8.78 5.52 16.40
N GLY A 23 -7.54 5.49 15.90
CA GLY A 23 -6.62 4.36 16.03
C GLY A 23 -7.00 3.19 15.12
N PHE A 24 -6.40 2.02 15.36
CA PHE A 24 -6.63 0.82 14.54
C PHE A 24 -7.95 0.07 14.84
N GLY A 25 -8.89 0.71 15.56
CA GLY A 25 -10.05 0.05 16.16
C GLY A 25 -11.22 -0.24 15.22
N ASP A 26 -11.45 0.57 14.19
CA ASP A 26 -12.70 0.54 13.40
C ASP A 26 -12.54 0.04 11.94
N ASP A 27 -11.32 0.06 11.37
CA ASP A 27 -11.10 -0.19 9.92
C ASP A 27 -10.59 -1.60 9.57
N SER A 28 -11.14 -2.63 10.21
CA SER A 28 -10.66 -4.01 10.04
C SER A 28 -10.76 -4.51 8.59
N LEU A 29 -11.76 -4.06 7.82
CA LEU A 29 -11.95 -4.45 6.42
C LEU A 29 -10.88 -3.83 5.51
N ASP A 30 -10.63 -2.53 5.66
CA ASP A 30 -9.73 -1.80 4.78
C ASP A 30 -8.26 -2.17 5.05
N LEU A 31 -7.91 -2.47 6.30
CA LEU A 31 -6.63 -3.11 6.66
C LEU A 31 -6.44 -4.46 5.96
N LEU A 32 -7.51 -5.26 5.83
CA LEU A 32 -7.46 -6.56 5.17
C LEU A 32 -7.25 -6.42 3.65
N VAL A 33 -7.92 -5.44 3.04
CA VAL A 33 -7.76 -5.08 1.62
C VAL A 33 -6.33 -4.63 1.35
N MET A 34 -5.80 -3.76 2.21
CA MET A 34 -4.41 -3.31 2.12
C MET A 34 -3.42 -4.46 2.31
N ALA A 35 -3.69 -5.38 3.23
CA ALA A 35 -2.86 -6.58 3.43
C ALA A 35 -2.85 -7.48 2.18
N HIS A 36 -3.97 -7.63 1.49
CA HIS A 36 -4.03 -8.39 0.23
C HIS A 36 -3.20 -7.70 -0.87
N ALA A 37 -3.41 -6.40 -1.06
CA ALA A 37 -2.64 -5.63 -2.05
C ALA A 37 -1.13 -5.64 -1.74
N ALA A 38 -0.74 -5.52 -0.47
CA ALA A 38 0.66 -5.59 -0.06
C ALA A 38 1.30 -6.95 -0.36
N ARG A 39 0.56 -8.06 -0.15
CA ARG A 39 1.01 -9.41 -0.50
C ARG A 39 1.18 -9.58 -2.01
N ASP A 40 0.24 -9.08 -2.80
CA ASP A 40 0.31 -9.13 -4.26
C ASP A 40 1.52 -8.35 -4.80
N LEU A 41 1.91 -7.28 -4.12
CA LEU A 41 3.11 -6.48 -4.43
C LEU A 41 4.41 -7.07 -3.86
N GLY A 42 4.36 -8.23 -3.18
CA GLY A 42 5.53 -8.91 -2.63
C GLY A 42 6.15 -8.22 -1.40
N ILE A 43 5.38 -7.40 -0.69
CA ILE A 43 5.83 -6.77 0.56
C ILE A 43 5.99 -7.84 1.66
N SER A 44 6.96 -7.63 2.56
CA SER A 44 7.28 -8.55 3.66
C SER A 44 6.06 -9.03 4.43
N GLU A 45 5.86 -10.35 4.49
CA GLU A 45 4.74 -10.98 5.16
C GLU A 45 4.70 -10.68 6.67
N ILE A 46 5.87 -10.50 7.30
CA ILE A 46 5.99 -10.14 8.72
C ILE A 46 5.38 -8.75 8.96
N LEU A 47 5.66 -7.78 8.08
CA LEU A 47 5.11 -6.43 8.21
C LEU A 47 3.59 -6.45 8.03
N VAL A 48 3.11 -7.23 7.06
CA VAL A 48 1.67 -7.40 6.82
C VAL A 48 0.98 -8.08 7.99
N GLN A 49 1.58 -9.10 8.61
CA GLN A 49 1.06 -9.77 9.80
C GLN A 49 0.98 -8.80 10.99
N VAL A 50 2.07 -8.11 11.33
CA VAL A 50 2.09 -7.15 12.44
C VAL A 50 1.07 -6.04 12.26
N MET A 51 0.80 -5.60 11.03
CA MET A 51 -0.19 -4.55 10.75
C MET A 51 -1.62 -4.98 11.09
N ILE A 52 -1.99 -6.24 10.80
CA ILE A 52 -3.38 -6.74 10.95
C ILE A 52 -3.65 -7.47 12.26
N ASP A 53 -2.61 -7.85 12.99
CA ASP A 53 -2.74 -8.57 14.27
C ASP A 53 -3.22 -7.61 15.37
N ASP A 54 -4.39 -7.89 15.93
CA ASP A 54 -5.02 -7.09 16.99
C ASP A 54 -4.42 -7.37 18.37
N LEU A 55 -3.60 -8.41 18.50
CA LEU A 55 -2.84 -8.74 19.71
C LEU A 55 -1.50 -8.01 19.77
N GLU A 56 -1.03 -7.45 18.66
CA GLU A 56 0.19 -6.65 18.61
C GLU A 56 -0.02 -5.25 19.23
N PRO A 57 1.01 -4.66 19.87
CA PRO A 57 0.91 -3.31 20.41
C PRO A 57 0.56 -2.29 19.30
N GLU A 58 -0.34 -1.36 19.61
CA GLU A 58 -0.81 -0.34 18.64
C GLU A 58 0.33 0.40 17.93
N VAL A 59 1.36 0.82 18.67
CA VAL A 59 2.55 1.48 18.11
C VAL A 59 3.32 0.57 17.11
N ALA A 60 3.31 -0.74 17.31
CA ALA A 60 3.91 -1.68 16.37
C ALA A 60 3.08 -1.77 15.08
N ARG A 61 1.75 -1.81 15.20
CA ARG A 61 0.80 -1.83 14.08
C ARG A 61 0.87 -0.55 13.24
N GLU A 62 0.91 0.62 13.89
CA GLU A 62 1.12 1.93 13.24
C GLU A 62 2.41 1.96 12.41
N ARG A 63 3.53 1.51 13.00
CA ARG A 63 4.82 1.49 12.31
C ARG A 63 4.81 0.50 11.15
N ALA A 64 4.17 -0.65 11.31
CA ALA A 64 4.02 -1.64 10.26
C ALA A 64 3.18 -1.07 9.10
N PHE A 65 2.04 -0.44 9.41
CA PHE A 65 1.21 0.26 8.42
C PHE A 65 2.01 1.33 7.67
N ALA A 66 2.71 2.23 8.36
CA ALA A 66 3.50 3.28 7.74
C ALA A 66 4.58 2.71 6.80
N MET A 67 5.23 1.60 7.18
CA MET A 67 6.20 0.93 6.31
C MET A 67 5.53 0.29 5.10
N VAL A 68 4.41 -0.41 5.27
CA VAL A 68 3.67 -1.04 4.16
C VAL A 68 3.16 0.03 3.20
N ALA A 69 2.50 1.08 3.70
CA ALA A 69 2.01 2.21 2.91
C ALA A 69 3.12 2.84 2.06
N ARG A 70 4.28 3.11 2.67
CA ARG A 70 5.44 3.67 1.98
C ARG A 70 5.98 2.73 0.90
N LEU A 71 6.04 1.43 1.18
CA LEU A 71 6.51 0.44 0.21
C LEU A 71 5.54 0.33 -0.98
N MET A 72 4.23 0.29 -0.73
CA MET A 72 3.21 0.28 -1.77
C MET A 72 3.28 1.53 -2.67
N ALA A 73 3.44 2.71 -2.06
CA ALA A 73 3.64 3.96 -2.80
C ALA A 73 4.91 3.91 -3.66
N SER A 74 6.02 3.36 -3.14
CA SER A 74 7.28 3.27 -3.89
C SER A 74 7.20 2.33 -5.10
N VAL A 75 6.42 1.25 -5.01
CA VAL A 75 6.18 0.34 -6.14
C VAL A 75 5.33 1.04 -7.20
N SER A 76 4.35 1.84 -6.77
CA SER A 76 3.49 2.63 -7.66
C SER A 76 4.31 3.64 -8.47
N ASP A 77 5.25 4.33 -7.83
CA ASP A 77 6.16 5.27 -8.50
C ASP A 77 7.08 4.55 -9.50
N LEU A 78 7.56 3.36 -9.16
CA LEU A 78 8.43 2.58 -10.05
C LEU A 78 7.72 2.16 -11.34
N ASP A 79 6.45 1.76 -11.23
CA ASP A 79 5.65 1.31 -12.37
C ASP A 79 5.42 2.46 -13.38
N SER A 80 5.20 3.68 -12.87
CA SER A 80 5.10 4.89 -13.71
C SER A 80 6.37 5.18 -14.51
N VAL A 81 7.55 5.01 -13.89
CA VAL A 81 8.85 5.27 -14.52
C VAL A 81 9.19 4.20 -15.56
N VAL A 82 8.86 2.94 -15.29
CA VAL A 82 9.14 1.84 -16.22
C VAL A 82 8.23 1.90 -17.45
N VAL A 83 6.93 2.22 -17.28
CA VAL A 83 6.01 2.41 -18.40
C VAL A 83 6.45 3.59 -19.27
N ASP A 84 6.74 4.77 -18.67
CA ASP A 84 7.19 5.97 -19.41
C ASP A 84 8.49 5.72 -20.20
N ARG A 85 9.42 4.93 -19.63
CA ARG A 85 10.67 4.57 -20.31
C ARG A 85 10.45 3.60 -21.47
N THR A 86 9.53 2.66 -21.32
CA THR A 86 9.23 1.65 -22.35
C THR A 86 8.51 2.30 -23.53
N GLU A 87 7.56 3.20 -23.28
CA GLU A 87 6.85 3.95 -24.32
C GLU A 87 7.79 4.88 -25.11
N ARG A 88 8.70 5.59 -24.42
CA ARG A 88 9.72 6.42 -25.09
C ARG A 88 10.67 5.61 -25.97
N THR A 89 11.02 4.40 -25.56
CA THR A 89 11.93 3.53 -26.34
C THR A 89 11.25 3.04 -27.62
N LEU A 90 9.95 2.76 -27.56
CA LEU A 90 9.16 2.36 -28.73
C LEU A 90 8.89 3.53 -29.69
N ALA A 91 8.67 4.74 -29.16
CA ALA A 91 8.46 5.94 -29.98
C ALA A 91 9.71 6.39 -30.76
N VAL A 92 10.92 6.04 -30.32
CA VAL A 92 12.19 6.31 -31.03
C VAL A 92 12.53 5.22 -32.04
N ALA A 93 11.88 4.05 -31.94
CA ALA A 93 12.11 2.90 -32.82
C ALA A 93 11.16 2.85 -34.04
N CYS A 94 10.21 3.78 -34.15
CA CYS A 94 9.30 3.96 -35.29
C CYS A 94 9.66 5.22 -36.09
#